data_AF-A0A961PJA9-F1
#
_entry.id   AF-A0A961PJA9-F1
#
_cell.length_a   1.000
_cell.length_b   1.000
_cell.length_c   1.000
_cell.angle_alpha   90.00
_cell.angle_beta   90.00
_cell.angle_gamma   90.00
#
_symmetry.space_group_name_H-M   'P 1'
#
loop_
_entity.id
_entity.type
_entity.pdbx_description
1 polymer ?
#
loop_
_entity_poly.entity_id
_entity_poly.type
_entity_poly.pdbx_seq_one_letter_code
_entity_poly.pdbx_strand_id
1 'polypeptide(L)'
;MATAEAAPADRDRGARDAAPETAQKPVPKTIWMFWHAGLDHAPDLARKSYDTWRLSNPDYAVRFLDLAAVNDLLGTDIEAHFRSATVELGWAGKSDLIRMALLHRYGGYWADATTFCLRPIDQWLDIDRAGTGFFCFRQKDRAAPLPLVAWFLAAAPESRIVAEWLALSIGYLFKDRDTPLRIGKKLKPVGPAKGRDQIAKPGLDALAGAERRGLVPYLWAQYAFNDVARSHSAIWTQVQQLNNDYIRKNDPYHGVRWVNVSKQQYRENGKYEETKNYRERCAWVFDGDELRPGREEQREAFLRPNGWQAVRDSLQISEKHKVFFVHIPKCGGTSIDNSEIFGPPKRKGHAPLDVFKTALGPRIGDFRCLVFVRNPWDRLASAFYYLDAGGSSEKDAFVKQRYLKKYNGSFDLFLEDLASRPRRFFKVISHFRPAVEFFNPSACPVPYHTQKLEDVGDLAPLRRFLRLPDFKLPHDRKGPANPTKGSVFSSRSFDLVRELYAEDIRTFGYDGITLADIRR
;
A
#
# COMPACT_ATOMS: atom_id res chain seq x y z
N MET A 1 -9.60 -14.19 -74.95
CA MET A 1 -8.46 -13.27 -74.82
C MET A 1 -9.00 -11.86 -74.69
N ALA A 2 -8.86 -11.27 -73.50
CA ALA A 2 -8.75 -9.83 -73.20
C ALA A 2 -9.05 -9.67 -71.71
N THR A 3 -8.01 -9.30 -70.99
CA THR A 3 -7.86 -9.22 -69.54
C THR A 3 -8.51 -7.96 -68.97
N ALA A 4 -9.17 -8.10 -67.82
CA ALA A 4 -9.66 -6.98 -67.02
C ALA A 4 -8.49 -6.29 -66.30
N GLU A 5 -8.33 -4.99 -66.53
CA GLU A 5 -7.41 -4.12 -65.78
C GLU A 5 -7.99 -3.82 -64.39
N ALA A 6 -7.17 -4.02 -63.38
CA ALA A 6 -7.47 -3.69 -61.99
C ALA A 6 -7.19 -2.21 -61.71
N ALA A 7 -8.18 -1.51 -61.14
CA ALA A 7 -8.01 -0.17 -60.58
C ALA A 7 -7.28 -0.24 -59.22
N PRO A 8 -6.38 0.71 -58.90
CA PRO A 8 -5.64 0.70 -57.65
C PRO A 8 -6.49 1.17 -56.46
N ALA A 9 -6.26 0.55 -55.31
CA ALA A 9 -6.90 0.87 -54.05
C ALA A 9 -6.47 2.26 -53.53
N ASP A 10 -7.45 3.13 -53.32
CA ASP A 10 -7.32 4.40 -52.63
C ASP A 10 -6.94 4.16 -51.17
N ARG A 11 -5.67 4.43 -50.85
CA ARG A 11 -5.13 4.52 -49.49
C ARG A 11 -4.86 5.97 -49.17
N ASP A 12 -5.92 6.76 -49.02
CA ASP A 12 -5.81 8.03 -48.32
C ASP A 12 -7.00 8.25 -47.37
N ARG A 13 -6.90 7.68 -46.16
CA ARG A 13 -7.59 8.22 -44.99
C ARG A 13 -6.55 8.90 -44.12
N GLY A 14 -6.03 10.00 -44.66
CA GLY A 14 -5.28 11.01 -43.92
C GLY A 14 -6.02 11.44 -42.66
N ALA A 15 -5.19 11.69 -41.64
CA ALA A 15 -5.47 12.31 -40.36
C ALA A 15 -6.80 13.09 -40.30
N ARG A 16 -7.74 12.60 -39.48
CA ARG A 16 -8.72 13.49 -38.88
C ARG A 16 -7.97 14.35 -37.88
N ASP A 17 -7.77 15.60 -38.24
CA ASP A 17 -7.24 16.65 -37.40
C ASP A 17 -7.84 16.57 -36.00
N ALA A 18 -6.97 16.36 -35.01
CA ALA A 18 -7.32 16.53 -33.63
C ALA A 18 -7.75 17.99 -33.46
N ALA A 19 -9.03 18.20 -33.15
CA ALA A 19 -9.51 19.49 -32.69
C ALA A 19 -8.56 20.00 -31.59
N PRO A 20 -8.21 21.29 -31.58
CA PRO A 20 -7.29 21.84 -30.58
C PRO A 20 -7.84 21.49 -29.20
N GLU A 21 -7.01 20.86 -28.36
CA GLU A 21 -7.32 20.59 -26.95
C GLU A 21 -7.70 21.92 -26.30
N THR A 22 -8.99 22.12 -26.10
CA THR A 22 -9.53 23.27 -25.35
C THR A 22 -8.85 23.28 -24.00
N ALA A 23 -8.30 24.43 -23.59
CA ALA A 23 -7.66 24.60 -22.29
C ALA A 23 -8.53 23.98 -21.19
N GLN A 24 -7.95 23.02 -20.46
CA GLN A 24 -8.69 22.20 -19.52
C GLN A 24 -9.28 23.07 -18.40
N LYS A 25 -10.60 22.97 -18.20
CA LYS A 25 -11.30 23.65 -17.10
C LYS A 25 -10.72 23.15 -15.76
N PRO A 26 -10.45 24.03 -14.79
CA PRO A 26 -9.96 23.62 -13.48
C PRO A 26 -11.01 22.77 -12.75
N VAL A 27 -10.56 21.84 -11.90
CA VAL A 27 -11.46 20.98 -11.13
C VAL A 27 -12.04 21.74 -9.93
N PRO A 28 -13.37 21.92 -9.82
CA PRO A 28 -13.96 22.62 -8.70
C PRO A 28 -13.72 21.92 -7.35
N LYS A 29 -13.49 22.69 -6.28
CA LYS A 29 -13.35 22.17 -4.90
C LYS A 29 -14.70 21.77 -4.27
N THR A 30 -15.47 20.94 -4.98
CA THR A 30 -16.73 20.37 -4.50
C THR A 30 -16.57 18.86 -4.33
N ILE A 31 -16.87 18.35 -3.13
CA ILE A 31 -16.85 16.92 -2.84
C ILE A 31 -18.30 16.43 -2.76
N TRP A 32 -18.68 15.56 -3.69
CA TRP A 32 -20.00 14.96 -3.79
C TRP A 32 -20.03 13.63 -3.04
N MET A 33 -21.02 13.49 -2.16
CA MET A 33 -21.39 12.24 -1.50
C MET A 33 -22.90 12.05 -1.65
N PHE A 34 -23.38 10.82 -1.74
CA PHE A 34 -24.79 10.54 -1.98
C PHE A 34 -25.31 9.41 -1.08
N TRP A 35 -26.45 9.67 -0.46
CA TRP A 35 -27.28 8.66 0.17
C TRP A 35 -28.74 9.02 -0.08
N HIS A 36 -29.50 8.19 -0.79
CA HIS A 36 -30.86 8.51 -1.26
C HIS A 36 -31.81 9.07 -0.18
N ALA A 37 -31.70 8.60 1.06
CA ALA A 37 -32.53 9.03 2.18
C ALA A 37 -31.97 10.26 2.94
N GLY A 38 -30.85 10.83 2.49
CA GLY A 38 -30.19 11.97 3.16
C GLY A 38 -29.31 11.59 4.34
N LEU A 39 -28.64 12.59 4.91
CA LEU A 39 -27.63 12.44 5.97
C LEU A 39 -28.25 11.93 7.28
N ASP A 40 -29.41 12.46 7.66
CA ASP A 40 -30.11 12.13 8.91
C ASP A 40 -30.54 10.66 8.96
N HIS A 41 -30.88 10.09 7.80
CA HIS A 41 -31.25 8.68 7.66
C HIS A 41 -30.11 7.80 7.12
N ALA A 42 -28.91 8.37 6.91
CA ALA A 42 -27.74 7.60 6.51
C ALA A 42 -27.23 6.75 7.69
N PRO A 43 -26.66 5.56 7.44
CA PRO A 43 -26.02 4.79 8.50
C PRO A 43 -24.89 5.58 9.17
N ASP A 44 -24.59 5.26 10.41
CA ASP A 44 -23.55 5.95 11.20
C ASP A 44 -22.21 6.02 10.47
N LEU A 45 -21.83 4.92 9.82
CA LEU A 45 -20.65 4.85 8.98
C LEU A 45 -20.60 5.93 7.90
N ALA A 46 -21.74 6.25 7.29
CA ALA A 46 -21.80 7.23 6.22
C ALA A 46 -21.77 8.66 6.73
N ARG A 47 -22.40 8.93 7.88
CA ARG A 47 -22.30 10.23 8.56
C ARG A 47 -20.87 10.50 9.02
N LYS A 48 -20.24 9.52 9.67
CA LYS A 48 -18.82 9.59 10.04
C LYS A 48 -17.94 9.75 8.79
N SER A 49 -18.20 9.00 7.71
CA SER A 49 -17.48 9.20 6.46
C SER A 49 -17.57 10.65 5.96
N TYR A 50 -18.76 11.25 6.00
CA TYR A 50 -18.99 12.65 5.62
C TYR A 50 -18.17 13.62 6.48
N ASP A 51 -18.21 13.45 7.80
CA ASP A 51 -17.46 14.31 8.73
C ASP A 51 -15.96 14.27 8.44
N THR A 52 -15.39 13.12 8.04
CA THR A 52 -13.96 13.02 7.71
C THR A 52 -13.57 13.95 6.57
N TRP A 53 -14.39 14.00 5.51
CA TRP A 53 -14.14 14.84 4.35
C TRP A 53 -14.34 16.31 4.70
N ARG A 54 -15.41 16.63 5.42
CA ARG A 54 -15.74 18.00 5.83
C ARG A 54 -14.66 18.61 6.73
N LEU A 55 -14.22 17.87 7.74
CA LEU A 55 -13.22 18.34 8.71
C LEU A 55 -11.81 18.41 8.11
N SER A 56 -11.45 17.46 7.23
CA SER A 56 -10.11 17.43 6.63
C SER A 56 -9.95 18.42 5.47
N ASN A 57 -11.05 18.91 4.89
CA ASN A 57 -11.02 19.76 3.70
C ASN A 57 -11.88 21.03 3.93
N PRO A 58 -11.50 21.92 4.87
CA PRO A 58 -12.30 23.09 5.22
C PRO A 58 -12.54 24.05 4.03
N ASP A 59 -11.63 24.05 3.05
CA ASP A 59 -11.71 24.88 1.83
C ASP A 59 -12.53 24.22 0.70
N TYR A 60 -13.13 23.05 0.94
CA TYR A 60 -13.95 22.33 -0.03
C TYR A 60 -15.43 22.38 0.36
N ALA A 61 -16.30 22.54 -0.64
CA ALA A 61 -17.73 22.37 -0.47
C ALA A 61 -18.08 20.87 -0.42
N VAL A 62 -18.16 20.29 0.77
CA VAL A 62 -18.59 18.88 0.95
C VAL A 62 -20.12 18.78 0.95
N ARG A 63 -20.68 18.29 -0.15
CA ARG A 63 -22.13 18.17 -0.39
C ARG A 63 -22.59 16.72 -0.24
N PHE A 64 -23.33 16.46 0.84
CA PHE A 64 -23.97 15.17 1.08
C PHE A 64 -25.42 15.23 0.59
N LEU A 65 -25.67 14.59 -0.55
CA LEU A 65 -26.91 14.72 -1.29
C LEU A 65 -27.87 13.57 -0.96
N ASP A 66 -29.14 13.93 -0.80
CA ASP A 66 -30.27 13.01 -0.91
C ASP A 66 -30.81 12.98 -2.35
N LEU A 67 -31.90 12.24 -2.57
CA LEU A 67 -32.51 12.15 -3.87
C LEU A 67 -33.10 13.49 -4.35
N ALA A 68 -33.74 14.26 -3.46
CA ALA A 68 -34.36 15.54 -3.83
C ALA A 68 -33.30 16.53 -4.32
N ALA A 69 -32.18 16.66 -3.59
CA ALA A 69 -31.06 17.50 -3.96
C ALA A 69 -30.41 17.05 -5.28
N VAL A 70 -30.34 15.74 -5.55
CA VAL A 70 -29.88 15.23 -6.86
C VAL A 70 -30.85 15.61 -7.97
N ASN A 71 -32.16 15.46 -7.76
CA ASN A 71 -33.18 15.82 -8.75
C ASN A 71 -33.16 17.32 -9.06
N ASP A 72 -33.00 18.17 -8.04
CA ASP A 72 -32.90 19.62 -8.18
C ASP A 72 -31.64 20.02 -8.98
N LEU A 73 -30.49 19.43 -8.64
CA LEU A 73 -29.24 19.69 -9.36
C LEU A 73 -29.33 19.22 -10.81
N LEU A 74 -29.83 18.01 -11.05
CA LEU A 74 -29.89 17.46 -12.40
C LEU A 74 -31.08 18.00 -13.21
N GLY A 75 -32.06 18.65 -12.57
CA GLY A 75 -33.25 19.22 -13.20
C GLY A 75 -34.21 18.15 -13.72
N THR A 76 -34.24 16.96 -13.11
CA THR A 76 -35.07 15.83 -13.56
C THR A 76 -35.37 14.86 -12.42
N ASP A 77 -36.51 14.15 -12.52
CA ASP A 77 -36.79 12.99 -11.66
C ASP A 77 -35.93 11.80 -12.10
N ILE A 78 -34.84 11.55 -11.39
CA ILE A 78 -33.93 10.43 -11.65
C ILE A 78 -34.60 9.08 -11.43
N GLU A 79 -35.56 8.97 -10.50
CA GLU A 79 -36.27 7.71 -10.29
C GLU A 79 -37.25 7.40 -11.43
N ALA A 80 -37.86 8.41 -12.05
CA ALA A 80 -38.64 8.23 -13.27
C ALA A 80 -37.83 7.57 -14.39
N HIS A 81 -36.60 8.04 -14.60
CA HIS A 81 -35.69 7.41 -15.55
C HIS A 81 -35.38 5.97 -15.15
N PHE A 82 -35.02 5.70 -13.90
CA PHE A 82 -34.74 4.31 -13.51
C PHE A 82 -35.95 3.37 -13.61
N ARG A 83 -37.20 3.87 -13.63
CA ARG A 83 -38.39 3.04 -13.90
C ARG A 83 -38.48 2.56 -15.36
N SER A 84 -37.87 3.29 -16.31
CA SER A 84 -37.80 2.86 -17.72
C SER A 84 -36.53 2.07 -18.06
N ALA A 85 -35.57 1.95 -17.13
CA ALA A 85 -34.39 1.13 -17.33
C ALA A 85 -34.77 -0.35 -17.41
N THR A 86 -34.14 -1.09 -18.32
CA THR A 86 -34.34 -2.54 -18.49
C THR A 86 -33.36 -3.36 -17.64
N VAL A 87 -32.76 -2.72 -16.63
CA VAL A 87 -31.89 -3.35 -15.62
C VAL A 87 -32.38 -2.91 -14.24
N GLU A 88 -32.78 -3.89 -13.42
CA GLU A 88 -33.23 -3.65 -12.05
C GLU A 88 -32.04 -3.30 -11.15
N LEU A 89 -31.83 -2.00 -10.90
CA LEU A 89 -30.75 -1.49 -10.05
C LEU A 89 -31.20 -1.17 -8.62
N GLY A 90 -30.44 -1.66 -7.65
CA GLY A 90 -30.45 -1.10 -6.29
C GLY A 90 -29.70 0.24 -6.23
N TRP A 91 -29.81 0.95 -5.10
CA TRP A 91 -29.21 2.28 -4.91
C TRP A 91 -27.70 2.34 -5.15
N ALA A 92 -26.96 1.27 -4.87
CA ALA A 92 -25.54 1.20 -5.19
C ALA A 92 -25.28 1.37 -6.70
N GLY A 93 -26.05 0.67 -7.54
CA GLY A 93 -25.94 0.79 -9.00
C GLY A 93 -26.50 2.12 -9.52
N LYS A 94 -27.62 2.60 -8.97
CA LYS A 94 -28.16 3.93 -9.31
C LYS A 94 -27.13 5.04 -9.02
N SER A 95 -26.38 4.92 -7.92
CA SER A 95 -25.33 5.87 -7.53
C SER A 95 -24.14 5.90 -8.51
N ASP A 96 -23.87 4.82 -9.25
CA ASP A 96 -22.86 4.84 -10.31
C ASP A 96 -23.25 5.86 -11.39
N LEU A 97 -24.52 5.88 -11.82
CA LEU A 97 -25.01 6.83 -12.84
C LEU A 97 -25.07 8.27 -12.30
N ILE A 98 -25.56 8.45 -11.08
CA ILE A 98 -25.63 9.76 -10.42
C ILE A 98 -24.23 10.38 -10.31
N ARG A 99 -23.20 9.61 -9.92
CA ARG A 99 -21.83 10.16 -9.85
C ARG A 99 -21.35 10.64 -11.20
N MET A 100 -21.60 9.84 -12.25
CA MET A 100 -21.17 10.18 -13.61
C MET A 100 -21.86 11.46 -14.08
N ALA A 101 -23.16 11.60 -13.84
CA ALA A 101 -23.92 12.80 -14.18
C ALA A 101 -23.43 14.05 -13.44
N LEU A 102 -23.21 13.96 -12.12
CA LEU A 102 -22.72 15.08 -11.32
C LEU A 102 -21.30 15.50 -11.73
N LEU A 103 -20.38 14.54 -11.90
CA LEU A 103 -19.01 14.82 -12.34
C LEU A 103 -18.97 15.36 -13.77
N HIS A 104 -19.81 14.86 -14.67
CA HIS A 104 -19.87 15.38 -16.03
C HIS A 104 -20.38 16.82 -16.06
N ARG A 105 -21.46 17.13 -15.33
CA ARG A 105 -22.10 18.46 -15.35
C ARG A 105 -21.34 19.51 -14.54
N TYR A 106 -20.81 19.13 -13.38
CA TYR A 106 -20.25 20.08 -12.42
C TYR A 106 -18.77 19.87 -12.12
N GLY A 107 -18.18 18.75 -12.54
CA GLY A 107 -16.84 18.36 -12.13
C GLY A 107 -16.73 18.14 -10.61
N GLY A 108 -15.51 18.26 -10.10
CA GLY A 108 -15.17 18.11 -8.70
C GLY A 108 -14.80 16.69 -8.33
N TYR A 109 -15.09 16.30 -7.09
CA TYR A 109 -14.64 15.06 -6.48
C TYR A 109 -15.84 14.23 -6.08
N TRP A 110 -15.87 12.95 -6.43
CA TRP A 110 -16.82 11.99 -5.86
C TRP A 110 -16.13 11.19 -4.77
N ALA A 111 -16.79 11.04 -3.63
CA ALA A 111 -16.46 10.03 -2.63
C ALA A 111 -17.72 9.22 -2.33
N ASP A 112 -17.66 7.89 -2.49
CA ASP A 112 -18.77 7.06 -2.02
C ASP A 112 -19.05 7.38 -0.54
N ALA A 113 -20.33 7.35 -0.15
CA ALA A 113 -20.77 7.67 1.21
C ALA A 113 -20.15 6.81 2.33
N THR A 114 -19.34 5.81 2.01
CA THR A 114 -18.68 4.93 2.99
C THR A 114 -17.15 4.88 2.80
N THR A 115 -16.59 5.97 2.28
CA THR A 115 -15.17 6.16 1.99
C THR A 115 -14.62 7.25 2.88
N PHE A 116 -13.69 6.94 3.79
CA PHE A 116 -13.17 7.90 4.77
C PHE A 116 -12.00 8.68 4.19
N CYS A 117 -12.00 9.99 4.39
CA CYS A 117 -10.85 10.87 4.22
C CYS A 117 -9.89 10.65 5.40
N LEU A 118 -8.62 10.36 5.13
CA LEU A 118 -7.60 10.24 6.18
C LEU A 118 -6.54 11.34 6.06
N ARG A 119 -6.46 12.01 4.90
CA ARG A 119 -5.63 13.18 4.65
C ARG A 119 -6.34 14.18 3.74
N PRO A 120 -6.19 15.50 3.97
CA PRO A 120 -6.71 16.54 3.09
C PRO A 120 -6.30 16.32 1.63
N ILE A 121 -7.22 16.52 0.68
CA ILE A 121 -6.99 16.27 -0.76
C ILE A 121 -5.77 17.03 -1.27
N ASP A 122 -5.66 18.32 -0.92
CA ASP A 122 -4.57 19.21 -1.33
C ASP A 122 -3.17 18.70 -0.89
N GLN A 123 -3.09 17.76 0.06
CA GLN A 123 -1.79 17.18 0.47
C GLN A 123 -1.30 16.06 -0.47
N TRP A 124 -2.16 15.50 -1.31
CA TRP A 124 -1.82 14.29 -2.07
C TRP A 124 -2.37 14.22 -3.49
N LEU A 125 -3.26 15.13 -3.89
CA LEU A 125 -3.82 15.16 -5.25
C LEU A 125 -3.95 16.59 -5.76
N ASP A 126 -3.05 16.95 -6.68
CA ASP A 126 -3.15 18.15 -7.51
C ASP A 126 -3.52 17.72 -8.93
N ILE A 127 -4.82 17.72 -9.22
CA ILE A 127 -5.37 17.20 -10.48
C ILE A 127 -5.18 18.17 -11.64
N ASP A 128 -5.18 19.47 -11.37
CA ASP A 128 -4.98 20.50 -12.39
C ASP A 128 -3.53 20.47 -12.89
N ARG A 129 -2.55 20.17 -12.02
CA ARG A 129 -1.16 19.91 -12.44
C ARG A 129 -0.94 18.55 -13.10
N ALA A 130 -1.83 17.58 -12.86
CA ALA A 130 -1.67 16.23 -13.43
C ALA A 130 -1.96 16.21 -14.95
N GLY A 131 -2.71 17.19 -15.47
CA GLY A 131 -2.79 17.50 -16.89
C GLY A 131 -3.89 16.77 -17.68
N THR A 132 -4.59 15.78 -17.11
CA THR A 132 -5.76 15.16 -17.76
C THR A 132 -7.10 15.53 -17.15
N GLY A 133 -7.11 16.28 -16.04
CA GLY A 133 -8.34 16.72 -15.37
C GLY A 133 -9.22 15.56 -14.94
N PHE A 134 -8.65 14.37 -14.76
CA PHE A 134 -9.34 13.19 -14.25
C PHE A 134 -8.43 12.38 -13.31
N PHE A 135 -9.03 11.83 -12.25
CA PHE A 135 -8.35 10.94 -11.31
C PHE A 135 -9.25 9.78 -10.87
N CYS A 136 -8.63 8.61 -10.75
CA CYS A 136 -9.19 7.47 -10.01
C CYS A 136 -8.05 6.64 -9.41
N PHE A 137 -8.35 5.86 -8.37
CA PHE A 137 -7.39 4.89 -7.84
C PHE A 137 -7.29 3.65 -8.73
N ARG A 138 -6.17 2.94 -8.62
CA ARG A 138 -5.91 1.63 -9.25
C ARG A 138 -6.23 0.52 -8.26
N GLN A 139 -6.64 -0.66 -8.72
CA GLN A 139 -6.64 -1.84 -7.85
C GLN A 139 -5.22 -2.18 -7.39
N LYS A 140 -5.05 -2.46 -6.10
CA LYS A 140 -3.78 -2.96 -5.54
C LYS A 140 -3.35 -4.29 -6.14
N ASP A 141 -4.30 -5.18 -6.40
CA ASP A 141 -4.03 -6.46 -7.06
C ASP A 141 -3.91 -6.23 -8.57
N ARG A 142 -2.68 -6.36 -9.10
CA ARG A 142 -2.40 -6.21 -10.53
C ARG A 142 -3.09 -7.28 -11.38
N ALA A 143 -3.42 -8.44 -10.80
CA ALA A 143 -4.16 -9.51 -11.45
C ALA A 143 -5.68 -9.27 -11.44
N ALA A 144 -6.17 -8.23 -10.75
CA ALA A 144 -7.59 -7.93 -10.70
C ALA A 144 -8.16 -7.71 -12.12
N PRO A 145 -9.34 -8.27 -12.43
CA PRO A 145 -9.95 -8.17 -13.76
C PRO A 145 -10.37 -6.75 -14.12
N LEU A 146 -10.70 -5.92 -13.12
CA LEU A 146 -11.06 -4.52 -13.30
C LEU A 146 -9.97 -3.68 -12.63
N PRO A 147 -9.03 -3.08 -13.38
CA PRO A 147 -7.82 -2.49 -12.82
C PRO A 147 -8.01 -1.12 -12.18
N LEU A 148 -9.12 -0.43 -12.45
CA LEU A 148 -9.45 0.87 -11.88
C LEU A 148 -10.62 0.75 -10.90
N VAL A 149 -10.73 1.71 -9.98
CA VAL A 149 -11.84 1.78 -9.03
C VAL A 149 -12.54 3.12 -9.07
N ALA A 150 -13.85 3.11 -8.84
CA ALA A 150 -14.72 4.28 -9.00
C ALA A 150 -15.38 4.76 -7.69
N TRP A 151 -14.87 4.33 -6.54
CA TRP A 151 -15.41 4.75 -5.24
C TRP A 151 -14.82 6.08 -4.73
N PHE A 152 -13.79 6.60 -5.41
CA PHE A 152 -13.29 7.96 -5.29
C PHE A 152 -12.80 8.40 -6.67
N LEU A 153 -13.32 9.53 -7.17
CA LEU A 153 -13.00 10.08 -8.48
C LEU A 153 -12.79 11.58 -8.36
N ALA A 154 -12.00 12.16 -9.26
CA ALA A 154 -12.01 13.60 -9.49
C ALA A 154 -12.07 13.86 -10.99
N ALA A 155 -12.79 14.89 -11.41
CA ALA A 155 -12.94 15.23 -12.81
C ALA A 155 -13.18 16.72 -13.02
N ALA A 156 -12.59 17.28 -14.07
CA ALA A 156 -13.01 18.57 -14.61
C ALA A 156 -14.44 18.46 -15.16
N PRO A 157 -15.22 19.56 -15.12
CA PRO A 157 -16.51 19.61 -15.82
C PRO A 157 -16.33 19.22 -17.29
N GLU A 158 -17.29 18.48 -17.84
CA GLU A 158 -17.27 17.99 -19.22
C GLU A 158 -16.09 17.05 -19.56
N SER A 159 -15.44 16.46 -18.55
CA SER A 159 -14.36 15.48 -18.78
C SER A 159 -14.80 14.38 -19.75
N ARG A 160 -14.05 14.24 -20.85
CA ARG A 160 -14.39 13.34 -21.97
C ARG A 160 -14.54 11.89 -21.53
N ILE A 161 -13.66 11.39 -20.67
CA ILE A 161 -13.74 10.03 -20.14
C ILE A 161 -15.04 9.82 -19.34
N VAL A 162 -15.48 10.82 -18.58
CA VAL A 162 -16.72 10.74 -17.78
C VAL A 162 -17.93 10.83 -18.70
N ALA A 163 -17.89 11.68 -19.73
CA ALA A 163 -18.95 11.80 -20.72
C ALA A 163 -19.16 10.50 -21.51
N GLU A 164 -18.07 9.91 -22.03
CA GLU A 164 -18.13 8.62 -22.75
C GLU A 164 -18.61 7.49 -21.83
N TRP A 165 -18.13 7.46 -20.58
CA TRP A 165 -18.56 6.46 -19.61
C TRP A 165 -20.04 6.60 -19.23
N LEU A 166 -20.52 7.83 -19.04
CA LEU A 166 -21.93 8.13 -18.80
C LEU A 166 -22.79 7.68 -19.99
N ALA A 167 -22.41 8.05 -21.22
CA ALA A 167 -23.14 7.71 -22.42
C ALA A 167 -23.25 6.18 -22.63
N LEU A 168 -22.15 5.44 -22.47
CA LEU A 168 -22.17 3.98 -22.53
C LEU A 168 -23.02 3.36 -21.42
N SER A 169 -23.00 3.94 -20.22
CA SER A 169 -23.78 3.45 -19.10
C SER A 169 -25.28 3.66 -19.31
N ILE A 170 -25.69 4.83 -19.82
CA ILE A 170 -27.08 5.10 -20.23
C ILE A 170 -27.48 4.12 -21.33
N GLY A 171 -26.69 4.02 -22.41
CA GLY A 171 -26.97 3.10 -23.51
C GLY A 171 -27.14 1.65 -23.04
N TYR A 172 -26.33 1.21 -22.06
CA TYR A 172 -26.45 -0.14 -21.52
C TYR A 172 -27.70 -0.35 -20.65
N LEU A 173 -28.01 0.59 -19.75
CA LEU A 173 -29.13 0.47 -18.80
C LEU A 173 -30.50 0.60 -19.46
N PHE A 174 -30.60 1.42 -20.49
CA PHE A 174 -31.87 1.79 -21.14
C PHE A 174 -32.07 1.11 -22.49
N LYS A 175 -31.12 0.27 -22.94
CA LYS A 175 -31.29 -0.57 -24.12
C LYS A 175 -32.58 -1.39 -24.01
N ASP A 176 -33.34 -1.48 -25.09
CA ASP A 176 -34.54 -2.33 -25.16
C ASP A 176 -34.20 -3.81 -24.93
N ARG A 177 -34.96 -4.43 -24.04
CA ARG A 177 -34.87 -5.86 -23.70
C ARG A 177 -36.27 -6.40 -23.48
N ASP A 178 -36.54 -7.59 -24.01
CA ASP A 178 -37.82 -8.29 -23.81
C ASP A 178 -38.07 -8.63 -22.33
N THR A 179 -37.01 -8.75 -21.54
CA THR A 179 -37.09 -9.03 -20.10
C THR A 179 -36.07 -8.19 -19.34
N PRO A 180 -36.50 -7.49 -18.27
CA PRO A 180 -35.57 -6.77 -17.40
C PRO A 180 -34.51 -7.69 -16.79
N LEU A 181 -33.26 -7.22 -16.79
CA LEU A 181 -32.17 -7.97 -16.19
C LEU A 181 -32.06 -7.68 -14.70
N ARG A 182 -31.64 -8.68 -13.93
CA ARG A 182 -31.37 -8.54 -12.50
C ARG A 182 -29.89 -8.55 -12.19
N ILE A 183 -29.51 -7.86 -11.12
CA ILE A 183 -28.15 -7.95 -10.58
C ILE A 183 -27.90 -9.35 -10.02
N GLY A 184 -27.02 -10.10 -10.67
CA GLY A 184 -26.64 -11.46 -10.26
C GLY A 184 -25.49 -11.49 -9.24
N LYS A 185 -25.29 -12.64 -8.57
CA LYS A 185 -24.08 -12.89 -7.75
C LYS A 185 -22.83 -12.64 -8.60
N LYS A 186 -21.72 -12.18 -7.98
CA LYS A 186 -20.44 -11.89 -8.63
C LYS A 186 -20.15 -12.94 -9.73
N LEU A 187 -20.24 -12.53 -10.99
CA LEU A 187 -19.77 -13.35 -12.08
C LEU A 187 -18.30 -13.66 -11.80
N LYS A 188 -17.93 -14.95 -11.79
CA LYS A 188 -16.51 -15.31 -11.79
C LYS A 188 -15.91 -14.63 -13.01
N PRO A 189 -14.90 -13.76 -12.84
CA PRO A 189 -14.24 -13.14 -13.97
C PRO A 189 -13.77 -14.26 -14.88
N VAL A 190 -14.13 -14.21 -16.17
CA VAL A 190 -13.45 -15.03 -17.17
C VAL A 190 -12.00 -14.54 -17.14
N GLY A 191 -11.08 -15.43 -16.77
CA GLY A 191 -9.69 -15.08 -16.51
C GLY A 191 -9.02 -14.46 -17.75
N PRO A 192 -8.00 -13.61 -17.57
CA PRO A 192 -7.25 -13.07 -18.69
C PRO A 192 -6.64 -14.21 -19.50
N ALA A 193 -6.60 -14.05 -20.83
CA ALA A 193 -5.64 -14.79 -21.64
C ALA A 193 -4.24 -14.56 -21.04
N LYS A 194 -3.43 -15.61 -20.92
CA LYS A 194 -2.07 -15.52 -20.36
C LYS A 194 -1.27 -14.46 -21.14
N GLY A 195 -1.07 -13.29 -20.54
CA GLY A 195 -0.34 -12.17 -21.15
C GLY A 195 -0.24 -10.97 -20.21
N ARG A 196 0.86 -10.21 -20.29
CA ARG A 196 1.14 -9.03 -19.43
C ARG A 196 0.36 -7.77 -19.83
N ASP A 197 -0.59 -7.90 -20.75
CA ASP A 197 -1.29 -6.75 -21.30
C ASP A 197 -2.52 -6.41 -20.46
N GLN A 198 -2.47 -5.30 -19.72
CA GLN A 198 -3.58 -4.85 -18.88
C GLN A 198 -4.81 -4.45 -19.71
N ILE A 199 -4.63 -4.26 -21.02
CA ILE A 199 -5.66 -3.92 -22.00
C ILE A 199 -6.56 -5.13 -22.32
N ALA A 200 -6.09 -6.38 -22.18
CA ALA A 200 -6.85 -7.59 -22.52
C ALA A 200 -7.84 -8.08 -21.42
N LYS A 201 -8.13 -7.24 -20.44
CA LYS A 201 -9.04 -7.56 -19.31
C LYS A 201 -10.53 -7.52 -19.74
N PRO A 202 -11.51 -7.94 -18.93
CA PRO A 202 -12.90 -7.94 -19.37
C PRO A 202 -13.55 -6.54 -19.30
N GLY A 203 -14.41 -6.21 -20.27
CA GLY A 203 -15.14 -4.94 -20.41
C GLY A 203 -16.58 -5.13 -20.88
N LEU A 204 -17.01 -4.41 -21.92
CA LEU A 204 -18.36 -4.52 -22.51
C LEU A 204 -18.66 -5.95 -23.00
N ASP A 205 -17.68 -6.68 -23.52
CA ASP A 205 -17.84 -8.08 -23.92
C ASP A 205 -18.30 -8.99 -22.76
N ALA A 206 -17.82 -8.70 -21.55
CA ALA A 206 -18.23 -9.43 -20.35
C ALA A 206 -19.66 -9.07 -19.94
N LEU A 207 -20.09 -7.82 -20.14
CA LEU A 207 -21.49 -7.40 -19.95
C LEU A 207 -22.41 -8.09 -20.95
N ALA A 208 -22.04 -8.12 -22.23
CA ALA A 208 -22.80 -8.81 -23.26
C ALA A 208 -22.92 -10.31 -22.97
N GLY A 209 -21.84 -10.93 -22.49
CA GLY A 209 -21.84 -12.34 -22.07
C GLY A 209 -22.71 -12.63 -20.86
N ALA A 210 -22.78 -11.70 -19.90
CA ALA A 210 -23.66 -11.78 -18.74
C ALA A 210 -25.14 -11.62 -19.13
N GLU A 211 -25.43 -10.65 -20.00
CA GLU A 211 -26.76 -10.35 -20.51
C GLU A 211 -27.37 -11.55 -21.24
N ARG A 212 -26.59 -12.28 -22.06
CA ARG A 212 -27.04 -13.54 -22.68
C ARG A 212 -27.47 -14.62 -21.68
N ARG A 213 -27.12 -14.48 -20.40
CA ARG A 213 -27.51 -15.38 -19.31
C ARG A 213 -28.63 -14.78 -18.44
N GLY A 214 -29.24 -13.67 -18.86
CA GLY A 214 -30.33 -12.99 -18.16
C GLY A 214 -29.90 -12.23 -16.90
N LEU A 215 -28.62 -11.82 -16.81
CA LEU A 215 -28.07 -11.23 -15.59
C LEU A 215 -27.06 -10.11 -15.85
N VAL A 216 -26.95 -9.20 -14.88
CA VAL A 216 -25.98 -8.08 -14.88
C VAL A 216 -24.99 -8.27 -13.73
N PRO A 217 -23.66 -8.15 -13.95
CA PRO A 217 -22.70 -8.21 -12.86
C PRO A 217 -22.88 -7.03 -11.89
N TYR A 218 -22.64 -7.25 -10.60
CA TYR A 218 -22.69 -6.19 -9.58
C TYR A 218 -21.84 -4.96 -9.90
N LEU A 219 -20.67 -5.14 -10.52
CA LEU A 219 -19.75 -4.05 -10.92
C LEU A 219 -19.95 -3.61 -12.38
N TRP A 220 -21.19 -3.64 -12.90
CA TRP A 220 -21.48 -3.40 -14.32
C TRP A 220 -20.89 -2.10 -14.85
N ALA A 221 -20.99 -1.01 -14.08
CA ALA A 221 -20.49 0.30 -14.47
C ALA A 221 -18.98 0.30 -14.64
N GLN A 222 -18.24 -0.49 -13.84
CA GLN A 222 -16.79 -0.59 -13.92
C GLN A 222 -16.32 -1.38 -15.15
N TYR A 223 -17.13 -2.29 -15.71
CA TYR A 223 -16.82 -2.93 -16.99
C TYR A 223 -16.89 -1.93 -18.14
N ALA A 224 -17.92 -1.07 -18.17
CA ALA A 224 -17.99 0.03 -19.13
C ALA A 224 -16.83 1.01 -18.93
N PHE A 225 -16.53 1.38 -17.67
CA PHE A 225 -15.40 2.28 -17.36
C PHE A 225 -14.06 1.72 -17.87
N ASN A 226 -13.84 0.42 -17.72
CA ASN A 226 -12.60 -0.22 -18.15
C ASN A 226 -12.40 -0.14 -19.66
N ASP A 227 -13.47 -0.23 -20.46
CA ASP A 227 -13.38 -0.08 -21.92
C ASP A 227 -13.13 1.36 -22.32
N VAL A 228 -13.81 2.34 -21.70
CA VAL A 228 -13.51 3.75 -21.93
C VAL A 228 -12.07 4.07 -21.53
N ALA A 229 -11.60 3.61 -20.37
CA ALA A 229 -10.24 3.90 -19.93
C ALA A 229 -9.15 3.41 -20.92
N ARG A 230 -9.43 2.40 -21.76
CA ARG A 230 -8.49 1.93 -22.80
C ARG A 230 -8.34 2.90 -23.95
N SER A 231 -9.39 3.63 -24.32
CA SER A 231 -9.31 4.64 -25.37
C SER A 231 -8.69 5.95 -24.88
N HIS A 232 -8.42 6.08 -23.58
CA HIS A 232 -7.83 7.27 -22.94
C HIS A 232 -6.42 6.99 -22.39
N SER A 233 -5.46 6.74 -23.29
CA SER A 233 -4.08 6.36 -22.94
C SER A 233 -3.34 7.38 -22.06
N ALA A 234 -3.61 8.68 -22.21
CA ALA A 234 -3.03 9.73 -21.38
C ALA A 234 -3.49 9.62 -19.93
N ILE A 235 -4.79 9.43 -19.70
CA ILE A 235 -5.36 9.20 -18.36
C ILE A 235 -4.78 7.93 -17.75
N TRP A 236 -4.68 6.86 -18.54
CA TRP A 236 -4.07 5.63 -18.07
C TRP A 236 -2.63 5.85 -17.61
N THR A 237 -1.83 6.55 -18.41
CA THR A 237 -0.43 6.88 -18.10
C THR A 237 -0.33 7.72 -16.83
N GLN A 238 -1.13 8.77 -16.71
CA GLN A 238 -1.18 9.64 -15.52
C GLN A 238 -1.59 8.84 -14.28
N VAL A 239 -2.68 8.07 -14.38
CA VAL A 239 -3.17 7.24 -13.28
C VAL A 239 -2.12 6.22 -12.87
N GLN A 240 -1.23 5.73 -13.75
CA GLN A 240 -0.09 4.85 -13.42
C GLN A 240 1.09 5.55 -12.73
N GLN A 241 1.18 6.88 -12.81
CA GLN A 241 2.23 7.66 -12.15
C GLN A 241 1.82 8.14 -10.75
N LEU A 242 0.53 8.38 -10.51
CA LEU A 242 0.02 8.88 -9.24
C LEU A 242 0.11 7.83 -8.11
N ASN A 243 0.24 8.31 -6.87
CA ASN A 243 0.25 7.46 -5.68
C ASN A 243 -1.11 6.75 -5.50
N ASN A 244 -1.06 5.49 -5.10
CA ASN A 244 -2.25 4.64 -4.95
C ASN A 244 -2.52 4.33 -3.48
N ASP A 245 -2.36 5.36 -2.65
CA ASP A 245 -2.33 5.26 -1.19
C ASP A 245 -3.76 5.27 -0.64
N TYR A 246 -4.42 4.12 -0.75
CA TYR A 246 -5.67 3.85 -0.06
C TYR A 246 -5.58 2.53 0.69
N ILE A 247 -6.52 2.29 1.59
CA ILE A 247 -6.66 1.00 2.27
C ILE A 247 -8.05 0.41 2.06
N ARG A 248 -8.14 -0.90 1.82
CA ARG A 248 -9.40 -1.60 1.52
C ARG A 248 -9.69 -2.80 2.42
N LYS A 249 -10.86 -3.42 2.22
CA LYS A 249 -11.25 -4.69 2.85
C LYS A 249 -10.09 -5.71 2.72
N ASN A 250 -9.60 -6.18 3.87
CA ASN A 250 -8.48 -7.11 4.09
C ASN A 250 -7.05 -6.53 4.14
N ASP A 251 -6.87 -5.21 3.96
CA ASP A 251 -5.56 -4.61 4.19
C ASP A 251 -5.27 -4.44 5.70
N PRO A 252 -3.98 -4.43 6.12
CA PRO A 252 -3.62 -4.33 7.53
C PRO A 252 -4.06 -2.99 8.15
N TYR A 253 -4.78 -3.03 9.26
CA TYR A 253 -5.36 -1.85 9.92
C TYR A 253 -4.35 -0.71 10.15
N HIS A 254 -3.11 -1.00 10.59
CA HIS A 254 -2.09 0.03 10.81
C HIS A 254 -1.71 0.84 9.56
N GLY A 255 -2.05 0.35 8.36
CA GLY A 255 -1.90 1.08 7.12
C GLY A 255 -2.75 2.35 7.03
N VAL A 256 -3.81 2.49 7.84
CA VAL A 256 -4.65 3.72 7.87
C VAL A 256 -3.84 4.99 8.19
N ARG A 257 -2.72 4.87 8.93
CA ARG A 257 -1.86 6.02 9.27
C ARG A 257 -1.07 6.58 8.08
N TRP A 258 -1.00 5.80 7.00
CA TRP A 258 -0.08 6.00 5.88
C TRP A 258 -0.77 6.18 4.55
N VAL A 259 -2.09 6.15 4.51
CA VAL A 259 -2.90 6.23 3.30
C VAL A 259 -3.78 7.45 3.32
N ASN A 260 -4.17 7.92 2.14
CA ASN A 260 -4.96 9.13 1.95
C ASN A 260 -6.45 8.87 2.16
N VAL A 261 -6.90 7.67 1.76
CA VAL A 261 -8.32 7.32 1.72
C VAL A 261 -8.54 5.89 2.21
N SER A 262 -9.68 5.62 2.85
CA SER A 262 -10.04 4.27 3.29
C SER A 262 -11.41 3.82 2.83
N LYS A 263 -11.49 2.62 2.26
CA LYS A 263 -12.73 2.03 1.72
C LYS A 263 -12.97 0.61 2.23
N GLN A 264 -14.08 0.35 2.93
CA GLN A 264 -14.50 -1.00 3.35
C GLN A 264 -13.55 -1.79 4.28
N GLN A 265 -12.43 -1.22 4.75
CA GLN A 265 -11.53 -1.91 5.70
C GLN A 265 -12.19 -2.15 7.08
N TYR A 266 -13.30 -1.44 7.37
CA TYR A 266 -14.16 -1.63 8.54
C TYR A 266 -15.11 -2.85 8.49
N ARG A 267 -15.21 -3.57 7.36
CA ARG A 267 -16.16 -4.69 7.21
C ARG A 267 -15.54 -6.04 7.55
N GLU A 268 -16.14 -6.76 8.49
CA GLU A 268 -15.89 -8.19 8.76
C GLU A 268 -17.19 -8.97 8.50
N ASN A 269 -17.12 -10.04 7.70
CA ASN A 269 -18.28 -10.90 7.36
C ASN A 269 -19.56 -10.18 6.88
N GLY A 270 -19.43 -8.94 6.37
CA GLY A 270 -20.56 -8.16 5.83
C GLY A 270 -21.21 -7.20 6.83
N LYS A 271 -20.85 -7.27 8.11
CA LYS A 271 -21.27 -6.33 9.15
C LYS A 271 -20.16 -5.31 9.45
N TYR A 272 -20.50 -4.18 10.05
CA TYR A 272 -19.49 -3.18 10.46
C TYR A 272 -19.72 -2.63 11.87
N GLU A 273 -20.95 -2.60 12.36
CA GLU A 273 -21.33 -1.93 13.60
C GLU A 273 -20.59 -2.47 14.83
N GLU A 274 -20.28 -3.77 14.85
CA GLU A 274 -19.62 -4.45 15.98
C GLU A 274 -18.12 -4.72 15.76
N THR A 275 -17.60 -4.41 14.55
CA THR A 275 -16.26 -4.84 14.17
C THR A 275 -15.20 -4.01 14.90
N LYS A 276 -14.10 -4.68 15.27
CA LYS A 276 -12.94 -4.01 15.89
C LYS A 276 -12.38 -2.93 14.96
N ASN A 277 -12.29 -3.23 13.67
CA ASN A 277 -11.79 -2.31 12.63
C ASN A 277 -12.67 -1.06 12.44
N TYR A 278 -13.99 -1.15 12.65
CA TYR A 278 -14.88 0.03 12.60
C TYR A 278 -14.75 0.89 13.86
N ARG A 279 -14.76 0.26 15.04
CA ARG A 279 -14.61 0.96 16.33
C ARG A 279 -13.26 1.65 16.46
N GLU A 280 -12.16 0.97 16.17
CA GLU A 280 -10.81 1.56 16.24
C GLU A 280 -10.65 2.72 15.25
N ARG A 281 -11.33 2.67 14.10
CA ARG A 281 -11.32 3.72 13.09
C ARG A 281 -12.13 4.93 13.51
N CYS A 282 -13.34 4.71 14.03
CA CYS A 282 -14.14 5.80 14.57
C CYS A 282 -13.40 6.46 15.73
N ALA A 283 -12.72 5.69 16.58
CA ALA A 283 -11.83 6.24 17.59
C ALA A 283 -10.64 7.02 16.99
N TRP A 284 -10.07 6.57 15.87
CA TRP A 284 -8.96 7.26 15.23
C TRP A 284 -9.37 8.57 14.54
N VAL A 285 -10.55 8.63 13.89
CA VAL A 285 -11.00 9.82 13.15
C VAL A 285 -11.87 10.76 13.99
N PHE A 286 -12.65 10.22 14.93
CA PHE A 286 -13.71 10.93 15.66
C PHE A 286 -13.55 10.89 17.18
N ASP A 287 -13.21 9.73 17.76
CA ASP A 287 -13.12 9.60 19.22
C ASP A 287 -11.66 9.64 19.71
N GLY A 288 -10.93 10.62 19.18
CA GLY A 288 -9.59 10.95 19.61
C GLY A 288 -9.27 12.39 19.34
N ASP A 289 -10.32 13.25 19.38
CA ASP A 289 -10.20 14.70 19.56
C ASP A 289 -11.54 15.47 19.41
N GLU A 290 -12.44 15.35 20.38
CA GLU A 290 -13.78 15.99 20.39
C GLU A 290 -13.75 17.44 19.83
N LEU A 291 -14.07 17.58 18.53
CA LEU A 291 -13.93 18.79 17.70
C LEU A 291 -12.62 19.62 17.89
N ARG A 292 -11.49 19.04 18.33
CA ARG A 292 -10.19 19.69 18.66
C ARG A 292 -10.25 21.16 19.16
N PRO A 293 -10.80 21.39 20.36
CA PRO A 293 -10.01 21.99 21.44
C PRO A 293 -9.45 20.90 22.35
N GLY A 294 -8.15 20.93 22.71
CA GLY A 294 -7.52 19.93 23.61
C GLY A 294 -6.67 18.83 22.95
N ARG A 295 -6.39 18.95 21.64
CA ARG A 295 -5.50 18.07 20.85
C ARG A 295 -4.17 17.70 21.51
N GLU A 296 -3.62 18.60 22.32
CA GLU A 296 -2.38 18.37 23.04
C GLU A 296 -2.54 17.40 24.21
N GLU A 297 -3.66 17.45 24.95
CA GLU A 297 -3.97 16.55 26.07
C GLU A 297 -4.29 15.13 25.61
N GLN A 298 -4.91 14.99 24.43
CA GLN A 298 -5.21 13.68 23.83
C GLN A 298 -4.00 13.07 23.13
N ARG A 299 -3.14 13.90 22.55
CA ARG A 299 -1.77 13.52 22.19
C ARG A 299 -1.00 13.02 23.42
N GLU A 300 -1.14 13.66 24.59
CA GLU A 300 -0.54 13.20 25.86
C GLU A 300 -1.15 11.89 26.39
N ALA A 301 -2.46 11.67 26.25
CA ALA A 301 -3.11 10.41 26.65
C ALA A 301 -2.71 9.21 25.76
N PHE A 302 -2.48 9.43 24.46
CA PHE A 302 -1.91 8.44 23.53
C PHE A 302 -0.47 8.04 23.90
N LEU A 303 0.23 8.84 24.72
CA LEU A 303 1.51 8.48 25.31
C LEU A 303 1.41 7.53 26.52
N ARG A 304 0.19 7.15 26.95
CA ARG A 304 -0.02 6.29 28.13
C ARG A 304 0.01 4.77 27.79
N PRO A 305 0.34 3.91 28.77
CA PRO A 305 0.94 2.59 28.50
C PRO A 305 0.06 1.46 27.92
N ASN A 306 -1.27 1.61 27.76
CA ASN A 306 -2.15 0.46 27.46
C ASN A 306 -2.74 0.39 26.02
N GLY A 307 -2.70 1.46 25.21
CA GLY A 307 -2.98 1.37 23.74
C GLY A 307 -1.85 0.72 22.93
N TRP A 308 -0.75 0.45 23.63
CA TRP A 308 0.55 -0.03 23.19
C TRP A 308 0.64 -1.55 23.00
N GLN A 309 -0.17 -2.31 23.72
CA GLN A 309 -0.04 -3.76 23.83
C GLN A 309 -0.25 -4.49 22.50
N ALA A 310 -1.05 -3.93 21.59
CA ALA A 310 -1.28 -4.48 20.24
C ALA A 310 -0.11 -4.30 19.26
N VAL A 311 0.77 -3.32 19.49
CA VAL A 311 1.97 -3.06 18.68
C VAL A 311 3.18 -3.79 19.27
N ARG A 312 3.23 -3.90 20.61
CA ARG A 312 4.24 -4.62 21.39
C ARG A 312 4.49 -6.04 20.90
N ASP A 313 3.45 -6.82 20.60
CA ASP A 313 3.61 -8.25 20.24
C ASP A 313 4.16 -8.47 18.82
N SER A 314 4.33 -7.39 18.04
CA SER A 314 4.85 -7.43 16.66
C SER A 314 6.28 -6.89 16.52
N LEU A 315 6.78 -6.22 17.55
CA LEU A 315 8.09 -5.55 17.58
C LEU A 315 8.84 -5.90 18.86
N GLN A 316 10.17 -5.92 18.83
CA GLN A 316 10.94 -6.23 20.03
C GLN A 316 10.99 -5.03 20.97
N ILE A 317 9.98 -4.88 21.83
CA ILE A 317 9.88 -3.76 22.76
C ILE A 317 9.52 -4.22 24.17
N SER A 318 10.33 -3.79 25.12
CA SER A 318 10.20 -4.04 26.55
C SER A 318 9.74 -2.78 27.26
N GLU A 319 8.47 -2.75 27.65
CA GLU A 319 7.93 -1.67 28.50
C GLU A 319 8.53 -1.70 29.91
N LYS A 320 8.76 -2.91 30.43
CA LYS A 320 9.33 -3.12 31.77
C LYS A 320 10.70 -2.47 31.89
N HIS A 321 11.55 -2.66 30.87
CA HIS A 321 12.93 -2.15 30.87
C HIS A 321 13.08 -0.82 30.13
N LYS A 322 11.99 -0.33 29.50
CA LYS A 322 11.96 0.82 28.61
C LYS A 322 13.06 0.74 27.54
N VAL A 323 13.11 -0.40 26.84
CA VAL A 323 14.09 -0.70 25.78
C VAL A 323 13.36 -1.27 24.57
N PHE A 324 13.74 -0.87 23.36
CA PHE A 324 13.42 -1.59 22.13
C PHE A 324 14.67 -2.11 21.44
N PHE A 325 14.57 -3.23 20.73
CA PHE A 325 15.69 -3.88 20.05
C PHE A 325 15.52 -3.83 18.53
N VAL A 326 16.41 -3.10 17.87
CA VAL A 326 16.49 -3.09 16.40
C VAL A 326 17.27 -4.32 15.95
N HIS A 327 16.55 -5.35 15.51
CA HIS A 327 17.13 -6.64 15.16
C HIS A 327 17.70 -6.66 13.74
N ILE A 328 19.01 -6.54 13.65
CA ILE A 328 19.77 -6.73 12.41
C ILE A 328 19.98 -8.23 12.15
N PRO A 329 19.60 -8.77 10.97
CA PRO A 329 19.82 -10.17 10.66
C PRO A 329 21.28 -10.56 10.81
N LYS A 330 21.50 -11.75 11.38
CA LYS A 330 22.82 -12.41 11.56
C LYS A 330 23.79 -11.73 12.54
N CYS A 331 23.28 -10.86 13.42
CA CYS A 331 24.03 -10.22 14.51
C CYS A 331 23.72 -10.81 15.90
N GLY A 332 23.36 -12.09 15.99
CA GLY A 332 23.12 -12.75 17.29
C GLY A 332 21.78 -12.44 17.98
N GLY A 333 20.83 -11.81 17.28
CA GLY A 333 19.56 -11.39 17.88
C GLY A 333 18.70 -12.50 18.48
N THR A 334 18.92 -13.78 18.19
CA THR A 334 18.17 -14.89 18.83
C THR A 334 18.45 -15.01 20.32
N SER A 335 19.69 -14.74 20.75
CA SER A 335 20.04 -14.76 22.17
C SER A 335 19.35 -13.63 22.93
N ILE A 336 19.24 -12.44 22.32
CA ILE A 336 18.52 -11.31 22.89
C ILE A 336 17.02 -11.58 23.00
N ASP A 337 16.43 -12.17 21.95
CA ASP A 337 15.02 -12.56 21.94
C ASP A 337 14.66 -13.58 23.04
N ASN A 338 15.59 -14.49 23.37
CA ASN A 338 15.38 -15.50 24.41
C ASN A 338 15.79 -15.00 25.81
N SER A 339 16.30 -13.77 25.92
CA SER A 339 16.75 -13.21 27.18
C SER A 339 15.60 -12.67 28.02
N GLU A 340 15.86 -12.39 29.29
CA GLU A 340 14.87 -11.82 30.22
C GLU A 340 14.38 -10.41 29.86
N ILE A 341 15.03 -9.74 28.89
CA ILE A 341 14.64 -8.40 28.44
C ILE A 341 13.29 -8.42 27.74
N PHE A 342 13.02 -9.47 26.96
CA PHE A 342 11.84 -9.61 26.11
C PHE A 342 11.06 -10.87 26.51
N GLY A 343 9.83 -10.69 27.00
CA GLY A 343 8.91 -11.81 27.26
C GLY A 343 8.28 -12.38 25.98
N PRO A 344 7.58 -13.52 26.04
CA PRO A 344 6.79 -14.03 24.92
C PRO A 344 5.70 -13.02 24.48
N PRO A 345 5.29 -13.01 23.19
CA PRO A 345 5.70 -13.92 22.11
C PRO A 345 7.06 -13.57 21.46
N LYS A 346 7.68 -14.58 20.82
CA LYS A 346 8.93 -14.41 20.05
C LYS A 346 8.72 -13.52 18.82
N ARG A 347 9.81 -12.87 18.35
CA ARG A 347 9.79 -11.87 17.26
C ARG A 347 9.04 -12.29 16.00
N LYS A 348 8.52 -11.28 15.29
CA LYS A 348 8.06 -11.39 13.90
C LYS A 348 8.91 -10.51 12.95
N GLY A 349 10.17 -10.88 12.74
CA GLY A 349 11.00 -10.37 11.63
C GLY A 349 12.14 -9.42 12.00
N HIS A 350 12.43 -8.47 11.09
CA HIS A 350 13.59 -7.56 11.10
C HIS A 350 13.16 -6.11 10.87
N ALA A 351 12.46 -5.52 11.84
CA ALA A 351 11.98 -4.15 11.75
C ALA A 351 13.13 -3.14 11.86
N PRO A 352 13.27 -2.17 10.92
CA PRO A 352 14.24 -1.08 11.04
C PRO A 352 13.79 -0.02 12.07
N LEU A 353 14.71 0.85 12.49
CA LEU A 353 14.50 1.94 13.45
C LEU A 353 13.27 2.79 13.13
N ASP A 354 12.99 3.09 11.86
CA ASP A 354 11.84 3.91 11.45
C ASP A 354 10.48 3.28 11.80
N VAL A 355 10.42 1.94 11.82
CA VAL A 355 9.22 1.23 12.28
C VAL A 355 9.01 1.47 13.77
N PHE A 356 10.08 1.51 14.56
CA PHE A 356 10.01 1.84 15.99
C PHE A 356 9.68 3.32 16.21
N LYS A 357 10.30 4.25 15.48
CA LYS A 357 9.97 5.69 15.51
C LYS A 357 8.49 5.94 15.23
N THR A 358 7.94 5.22 14.25
CA THR A 358 6.51 5.24 13.96
C THR A 358 5.70 4.63 15.10
N ALA A 359 6.05 3.42 15.53
CA ALA A 359 5.27 2.63 16.47
C ALA A 359 5.17 3.29 17.84
N LEU A 360 6.29 3.83 18.31
CA LEU A 360 6.41 4.56 19.57
C LEU A 360 5.93 6.00 19.46
N GLY A 361 5.99 6.60 18.26
CA GLY A 361 5.60 8.00 18.06
C GLY A 361 6.32 8.91 19.05
N PRO A 362 5.61 9.84 19.73
CA PRO A 362 6.25 10.71 20.70
C PRO A 362 6.74 9.98 21.96
N ARG A 363 6.26 8.76 22.26
CA ARG A 363 6.73 7.95 23.40
C ARG A 363 8.14 7.42 23.22
N ILE A 364 8.72 7.53 22.01
CA ILE A 364 10.05 6.97 21.76
C ILE A 364 11.06 7.49 22.78
N GLY A 365 10.92 8.76 23.20
CA GLY A 365 11.76 9.40 24.23
C GLY A 365 11.78 8.68 25.59
N ASP A 366 10.76 7.89 25.91
CA ASP A 366 10.72 7.10 27.15
C ASP A 366 11.63 5.87 27.09
N PHE A 367 12.09 5.49 25.89
CA PHE A 367 12.79 4.24 25.63
C PHE A 367 14.25 4.46 25.25
N ARG A 368 15.00 3.37 25.35
CA ARG A 368 16.37 3.26 24.87
C ARG A 368 16.45 2.23 23.76
N CYS A 369 17.34 2.45 22.80
CA CYS A 369 17.51 1.54 21.69
C CYS A 369 18.67 0.57 21.95
N LEU A 370 18.41 -0.72 21.92
CA LEU A 370 19.44 -1.74 21.85
C LEU A 370 19.63 -2.17 20.40
N VAL A 371 20.86 -2.31 19.95
CA VAL A 371 21.19 -2.88 18.65
C VAL A 371 22.42 -3.76 18.78
N PHE A 372 22.41 -4.89 18.08
CA PHE A 372 23.58 -5.74 17.94
C PHE A 372 24.08 -5.64 16.51
N VAL A 373 25.37 -5.42 16.36
CA VAL A 373 26.06 -5.36 15.07
C VAL A 373 27.12 -6.44 15.00
N ARG A 374 27.60 -6.70 13.79
CA ARG A 374 28.64 -7.68 13.51
C ARG A 374 29.48 -7.14 12.36
N ASN A 375 30.77 -7.47 12.33
CA ASN A 375 31.63 -7.11 11.23
C ASN A 375 31.00 -7.54 9.89
N PRO A 376 30.99 -6.66 8.86
CA PRO A 376 30.23 -6.92 7.63
C PRO A 376 30.63 -8.18 6.86
N TRP A 377 31.92 -8.56 6.91
CA TRP A 377 32.45 -9.77 6.26
C TRP A 377 31.82 -11.04 6.84
N ASP A 378 31.93 -11.24 8.15
CA ASP A 378 31.32 -12.39 8.81
C ASP A 378 29.80 -12.37 8.72
N ARG A 379 29.18 -11.19 8.81
CA ARG A 379 27.73 -11.03 8.71
C ARG A 379 27.22 -11.51 7.36
N LEU A 380 27.86 -11.09 6.26
CA LEU A 380 27.48 -11.48 4.91
C LEU A 380 27.73 -12.97 4.66
N ALA A 381 28.89 -13.48 5.04
CA ALA A 381 29.20 -14.91 4.92
C ALA A 381 28.16 -15.75 5.69
N SER A 382 27.86 -15.35 6.94
CA SER A 382 26.85 -16.03 7.76
C SER A 382 25.44 -15.95 7.14
N ALA A 383 25.07 -14.84 6.51
CA ALA A 383 23.80 -14.70 5.80
C ALA A 383 23.73 -15.63 4.59
N PHE A 384 24.77 -15.68 3.77
CA PHE A 384 24.85 -16.51 2.58
C PHE A 384 24.70 -17.99 2.92
N TYR A 385 25.57 -18.53 3.79
CA TYR A 385 25.53 -19.95 4.13
C TYR A 385 24.25 -20.36 4.87
N TYR A 386 23.67 -19.46 5.66
CA TYR A 386 22.38 -19.72 6.30
C TYR A 386 21.25 -19.88 5.28
N LEU A 387 21.18 -18.98 4.29
CA LEU A 387 20.15 -19.05 3.25
C LEU A 387 20.43 -20.18 2.26
N ASP A 388 21.69 -20.44 1.93
CA ASP A 388 22.08 -21.56 1.07
C ASP A 388 21.81 -22.92 1.74
N ALA A 389 21.83 -23.01 3.07
CA ALA A 389 21.34 -24.17 3.80
C ALA A 389 19.80 -24.31 3.80
N GLY A 390 19.06 -23.29 3.36
CA GLY A 390 17.58 -23.26 3.30
C GLY A 390 16.92 -22.42 4.40
N GLY A 391 17.71 -21.83 5.31
CA GLY A 391 17.23 -21.01 6.43
C GLY A 391 16.32 -21.74 7.41
N SER A 392 15.47 -20.99 8.12
CA SER A 392 14.58 -21.52 9.16
C SER A 392 13.10 -21.21 8.90
N SER A 393 12.77 -20.73 7.71
CA SER A 393 11.40 -20.38 7.31
C SER A 393 11.14 -20.71 5.85
N GLU A 394 9.88 -20.87 5.47
CA GLU A 394 9.48 -21.10 4.07
C GLU A 394 9.94 -19.97 3.13
N LYS A 395 9.97 -18.72 3.64
CA LYS A 395 10.49 -17.57 2.91
C LYS A 395 11.99 -17.72 2.61
N ASP A 396 12.77 -18.21 3.58
CA ASP A 396 14.20 -18.44 3.38
C ASP A 396 14.44 -19.59 2.38
N ALA A 397 13.65 -20.66 2.45
CA ALA A 397 13.70 -21.77 1.50
C ALA A 397 13.37 -21.31 0.06
N PHE A 398 12.39 -20.41 -0.10
CA PHE A 398 12.10 -19.79 -1.38
C PHE A 398 13.27 -18.94 -1.89
N VAL A 399 13.92 -18.16 -1.01
CA VAL A 399 15.10 -17.37 -1.37
C VAL A 399 16.22 -18.25 -1.91
N LYS A 400 16.50 -19.38 -1.25
CA LYS A 400 17.47 -20.37 -1.73
C LYS A 400 17.15 -20.81 -3.16
N GLN A 401 15.95 -21.33 -3.38
CA GLN A 401 15.55 -21.89 -4.67
C GLN A 401 15.58 -20.86 -5.80
N ARG A 402 15.15 -19.63 -5.52
CA ARG A 402 14.97 -18.59 -6.54
C ARG A 402 16.24 -17.79 -6.85
N TYR A 403 17.07 -17.56 -5.84
CA TYR A 403 18.18 -16.60 -5.93
C TYR A 403 19.55 -17.22 -5.70
N LEU A 404 19.69 -18.24 -4.85
CA LEU A 404 21.01 -18.74 -4.44
C LEU A 404 21.42 -20.07 -5.10
N LYS A 405 20.45 -20.93 -5.47
CA LYS A 405 20.72 -22.26 -6.04
C LYS A 405 21.69 -22.25 -7.22
N LYS A 406 21.66 -21.19 -8.04
CA LYS A 406 22.53 -21.03 -9.22
C LYS A 406 24.02 -20.87 -8.90
N TYR A 407 24.38 -20.52 -7.66
CA TYR A 407 25.79 -20.38 -7.25
C TYR A 407 26.37 -21.68 -6.68
N ASN A 408 25.53 -22.70 -6.45
CA ASN A 408 25.94 -24.03 -6.00
C ASN A 408 26.89 -24.01 -4.77
N GLY A 409 26.57 -23.15 -3.78
CA GLY A 409 27.37 -22.98 -2.56
C GLY A 409 28.61 -22.08 -2.69
N SER A 410 28.91 -21.54 -3.88
CA SER A 410 30.05 -20.63 -4.08
C SER A 410 29.73 -19.21 -3.57
N PHE A 411 30.45 -18.79 -2.52
CA PHE A 411 30.33 -17.44 -1.97
C PHE A 411 30.87 -16.37 -2.92
N ASP A 412 32.00 -16.64 -3.59
CA ASP A 412 32.63 -15.66 -4.50
C ASP A 412 31.74 -15.36 -5.72
N LEU A 413 31.17 -16.38 -6.37
CA LEU A 413 30.24 -16.17 -7.48
C LEU A 413 28.98 -15.40 -7.06
N PHE A 414 28.50 -15.66 -5.85
CA PHE A 414 27.40 -14.88 -5.26
C PHE A 414 27.80 -13.43 -5.05
N LEU A 415 28.97 -13.20 -4.46
CA LEU A 415 29.45 -11.87 -4.10
C LEU A 415 29.72 -11.01 -5.34
N GLU A 416 30.24 -11.59 -6.42
CA GLU A 416 30.42 -10.88 -7.70
C GLU A 416 29.07 -10.42 -8.28
N ASP A 417 28.05 -11.28 -8.30
CA ASP A 417 26.71 -10.90 -8.79
C ASP A 417 26.04 -9.89 -7.86
N LEU A 418 26.20 -10.05 -6.54
CA LEU A 418 25.74 -9.09 -5.54
C LEU A 418 26.37 -7.71 -5.79
N ALA A 419 27.69 -7.65 -5.99
CA ALA A 419 28.42 -6.42 -6.23
C ALA A 419 28.02 -5.75 -7.54
N SER A 420 27.70 -6.53 -8.58
CA SER A 420 27.24 -6.00 -9.86
C SER A 420 25.84 -5.36 -9.78
N ARG A 421 24.97 -5.85 -8.88
CA ARG A 421 23.55 -5.45 -8.80
C ARG A 421 23.01 -5.42 -7.36
N PRO A 422 23.61 -4.63 -6.45
CA PRO A 422 23.34 -4.71 -5.01
C PRO A 422 21.87 -4.45 -4.65
N ARG A 423 21.25 -3.43 -5.28
CA ARG A 423 19.85 -3.06 -5.04
C ARG A 423 18.86 -4.19 -5.29
N ARG A 424 19.15 -5.11 -6.22
CA ARG A 424 18.27 -6.26 -6.53
C ARG A 424 18.19 -7.22 -5.35
N PHE A 425 19.31 -7.44 -4.66
CA PHE A 425 19.40 -8.35 -3.53
C PHE A 425 18.92 -7.67 -2.25
N PHE A 426 19.37 -6.43 -1.97
CA PHE A 426 19.00 -5.71 -0.75
C PHE A 426 17.49 -5.47 -0.63
N LYS A 427 16.81 -5.20 -1.76
CA LYS A 427 15.35 -4.96 -1.78
C LYS A 427 14.52 -6.22 -1.50
N VAL A 428 15.04 -7.40 -1.87
CA VAL A 428 14.26 -8.65 -1.86
C VAL A 428 14.65 -9.56 -0.70
N ILE A 429 15.90 -9.48 -0.23
CA ILE A 429 16.48 -10.37 0.77
C ILE A 429 17.05 -9.54 1.92
N SER A 430 16.28 -9.43 3.02
CA SER A 430 16.65 -8.62 4.19
C SER A 430 17.99 -9.01 4.83
N HIS A 431 18.40 -10.27 4.72
CA HIS A 431 19.66 -10.78 5.28
C HIS A 431 20.91 -10.14 4.67
N PHE A 432 20.85 -9.67 3.43
CA PHE A 432 21.96 -9.01 2.74
C PHE A 432 21.89 -7.49 2.81
N ARG A 433 20.80 -6.91 3.33
CA ARG A 433 20.66 -5.46 3.44
C ARG A 433 21.71 -4.90 4.40
N PRO A 434 22.36 -3.75 4.11
CA PRO A 434 23.28 -3.09 5.04
C PRO A 434 22.68 -2.88 6.44
N ALA A 435 23.52 -2.97 7.47
CA ALA A 435 23.13 -2.81 8.88
C ALA A 435 22.66 -1.38 9.18
N VAL A 436 23.29 -0.37 8.58
CA VAL A 436 22.92 1.05 8.71
C VAL A 436 21.50 1.33 8.22
N GLU A 437 21.02 0.55 7.23
CA GLU A 437 19.65 0.65 6.72
C GLU A 437 18.59 0.09 7.70
N PHE A 438 19.00 -0.69 8.71
CA PHE A 438 18.14 -1.07 9.82
C PHE A 438 18.28 -0.09 10.99
N PHE A 439 19.52 0.31 11.30
CA PHE A 439 19.82 1.22 12.40
C PHE A 439 20.92 2.20 12.00
N ASN A 440 20.57 3.47 11.84
CA ASN A 440 21.53 4.55 11.70
C ASN A 440 21.64 5.31 13.03
N PRO A 441 22.82 5.27 13.71
CA PRO A 441 23.04 5.96 14.98
C PRO A 441 22.68 7.45 14.93
N SER A 442 23.04 8.14 13.85
CA SER A 442 22.77 9.57 13.66
C SER A 442 21.29 9.90 13.51
N ALA A 443 20.45 8.91 13.15
CA ALA A 443 19.01 9.06 13.01
C ALA A 443 18.22 8.57 14.24
N CYS A 444 18.91 8.05 15.27
CA CYS A 444 18.31 7.53 16.49
C CYS A 444 17.96 8.69 17.44
N PRO A 445 16.68 8.92 17.74
CA PRO A 445 16.25 10.08 18.54
C PRO A 445 16.42 9.86 20.05
N VAL A 446 17.03 8.75 20.48
CA VAL A 446 17.07 8.29 21.86
C VAL A 446 18.44 7.70 22.22
N PRO A 447 18.79 7.60 23.52
CA PRO A 447 19.99 6.89 23.92
C PRO A 447 19.98 5.46 23.41
N TYR A 448 21.08 5.06 22.78
CA TYR A 448 21.24 3.73 22.22
C TYR A 448 22.53 3.06 22.69
N HIS A 449 22.54 1.73 22.63
CA HIS A 449 23.74 0.93 22.85
C HIS A 449 23.92 -0.03 21.68
N THR A 450 25.11 0.05 21.10
CA THR A 450 25.54 -0.84 20.03
C THR A 450 26.46 -1.90 20.63
N GLN A 451 25.99 -3.13 20.71
CA GLN A 451 26.83 -4.27 21.09
C GLN A 451 27.40 -4.93 19.84
N LYS A 452 28.73 -4.98 19.75
CA LYS A 452 29.41 -5.78 18.73
C LYS A 452 29.35 -7.25 19.11
N LEU A 453 29.03 -8.12 18.15
CA LEU A 453 28.94 -9.55 18.39
C LEU A 453 30.31 -10.15 18.75
N GLU A 454 31.38 -9.52 18.28
CA GLU A 454 32.77 -9.88 18.59
C GLU A 454 33.10 -9.67 20.09
N ASP A 455 32.42 -8.72 20.74
CA ASP A 455 32.72 -8.26 22.09
C ASP A 455 31.74 -8.82 23.15
N VAL A 456 30.93 -9.84 22.82
CA VAL A 456 29.94 -10.41 23.76
C VAL A 456 30.54 -11.12 24.97
N GLY A 457 31.87 -11.28 25.00
CA GLY A 457 32.61 -11.75 26.17
C GLY A 457 32.61 -10.75 27.34
N ASP A 458 32.47 -9.45 27.06
CA ASP A 458 32.28 -8.42 28.08
C ASP A 458 30.90 -7.75 27.93
N LEU A 459 29.99 -8.13 28.81
CA LEU A 459 28.64 -7.56 28.86
C LEU A 459 28.51 -6.43 29.90
N ALA A 460 29.59 -5.99 30.56
CA ALA A 460 29.52 -4.94 31.57
C ALA A 460 28.93 -3.62 31.03
N PRO A 461 29.30 -3.14 29.81
CA PRO A 461 28.68 -1.96 29.20
C PRO A 461 27.18 -2.17 28.94
N LEU A 462 26.82 -3.35 28.42
CA LEU A 462 25.43 -3.69 28.14
C LEU A 462 24.58 -3.77 29.42
N ARG A 463 25.07 -4.41 30.48
CA ARG A 463 24.42 -4.49 31.81
C ARG A 463 24.17 -3.11 32.39
N ARG A 464 25.18 -2.24 32.32
CA ARG A 464 25.07 -0.84 32.75
C ARG A 464 24.00 -0.10 31.94
N PHE A 465 24.01 -0.27 30.61
CA PHE A 465 23.03 0.35 29.74
C PHE A 465 21.61 -0.15 30.02
N LEU A 466 21.40 -1.45 30.15
CA LEU A 466 20.09 -2.03 30.43
C LEU A 466 19.58 -1.75 31.84
N ARG A 467 20.49 -1.38 32.77
CA ARG A 467 20.24 -1.29 34.22
C ARG A 467 19.88 -2.66 34.80
N LEU A 468 20.58 -3.69 34.35
CA LEU A 468 20.42 -5.09 34.78
C LEU A 468 21.80 -5.67 35.11
N PRO A 469 22.29 -5.56 36.35
CA PRO A 469 23.66 -5.97 36.70
C PRO A 469 23.89 -7.47 36.56
N ASP A 470 22.86 -8.28 36.80
CA ASP A 470 22.92 -9.74 36.73
C ASP A 470 22.54 -10.30 35.36
N PHE A 471 22.31 -9.44 34.36
CA PHE A 471 21.90 -9.86 33.02
C PHE A 471 22.91 -10.85 32.43
N LYS A 472 22.39 -12.01 32.01
CA LYS A 472 23.13 -13.04 31.29
C LYS A 472 22.53 -13.22 29.91
N LEU A 473 23.38 -13.22 28.90
CA LEU A 473 22.95 -13.49 27.53
C LEU A 473 22.85 -15.01 27.33
N PRO A 474 21.68 -15.57 26.96
CA PRO A 474 21.54 -16.99 26.68
C PRO A 474 22.44 -17.43 25.52
N HIS A 475 23.29 -18.43 25.78
CA HIS A 475 24.13 -19.07 24.77
C HIS A 475 23.43 -20.28 24.13
N ASP A 476 22.21 -20.08 23.62
CA ASP A 476 21.37 -21.19 23.11
C ASP A 476 21.82 -21.77 21.77
N ARG A 477 22.70 -21.08 21.03
CA ARG A 477 23.27 -21.57 19.77
C ARG A 477 24.72 -21.15 19.62
N LYS A 478 25.65 -22.11 19.79
CA LYS A 478 26.86 -22.09 18.97
C LYS A 478 26.37 -22.32 17.54
N GLY A 479 26.35 -21.28 16.70
CA GLY A 479 26.17 -21.50 15.26
C GLY A 479 27.19 -22.54 14.77
N PRO A 480 26.98 -23.15 13.59
CA PRO A 480 28.07 -23.90 12.96
C PRO A 480 29.33 -23.03 12.97
N ALA A 481 30.51 -23.67 13.14
CA ALA A 481 31.80 -23.01 13.26
C ALA A 481 31.88 -21.79 12.34
N ASN A 482 32.47 -20.68 12.84
CA ASN A 482 32.52 -19.40 12.13
C ASN A 482 32.79 -19.69 10.64
N PRO A 483 31.87 -19.39 9.71
CA PRO A 483 32.02 -19.84 8.33
C PRO A 483 33.30 -19.29 7.68
N THR A 484 33.94 -18.30 8.31
CA THR A 484 35.24 -17.71 7.98
C THR A 484 36.46 -18.44 8.54
N LYS A 485 36.30 -19.41 9.47
CA LYS A 485 37.39 -20.32 9.90
C LYS A 485 37.74 -21.26 8.74
N GLY A 486 38.60 -20.77 7.85
CA GLY A 486 39.02 -21.46 6.62
C GLY A 486 38.77 -20.65 5.36
N SER A 487 39.53 -19.57 5.17
CA SER A 487 39.82 -18.90 3.89
C SER A 487 38.66 -18.60 2.92
N VAL A 488 37.45 -18.26 3.40
CA VAL A 488 36.33 -17.88 2.50
C VAL A 488 36.62 -16.60 1.71
N PHE A 489 37.49 -15.72 2.23
CA PHE A 489 37.78 -14.44 1.61
C PHE A 489 39.11 -14.45 0.86
N SER A 490 39.05 -14.26 -0.46
CA SER A 490 40.16 -13.74 -1.27
C SER A 490 40.36 -12.24 -1.00
N SER A 491 41.48 -11.66 -1.42
CA SER A 491 41.69 -10.20 -1.34
C SER A 491 40.57 -9.45 -2.07
N ARG A 492 40.16 -9.96 -3.23
CA ARG A 492 39.07 -9.40 -4.03
C ARG A 492 37.73 -9.47 -3.30
N SER A 493 37.40 -10.61 -2.71
CA SER A 493 36.13 -10.79 -1.98
C SER A 493 36.09 -9.91 -0.73
N PHE A 494 37.23 -9.73 -0.07
CA PHE A 494 37.36 -8.81 1.05
C PHE A 494 37.11 -7.36 0.64
N ASP A 495 37.70 -6.93 -0.48
CA ASP A 495 37.51 -5.58 -1.02
C ASP A 495 36.09 -5.32 -1.49
N LEU A 496 35.44 -6.29 -2.15
CA LEU A 496 34.04 -6.16 -2.57
C LEU A 496 33.10 -5.97 -1.39
N VAL A 497 33.30 -6.70 -0.28
CA VAL A 497 32.49 -6.47 0.93
C VAL A 497 32.80 -5.10 1.55
N ARG A 498 34.07 -4.69 1.55
CA ARG A 498 34.48 -3.37 2.03
C ARG A 498 33.78 -2.25 1.27
N GLU A 499 33.66 -2.38 -0.05
CA GLU A 499 32.95 -1.42 -0.90
C GLU A 499 31.44 -1.46 -0.67
N LEU A 500 30.83 -2.65 -0.71
CA LEU A 500 29.37 -2.82 -0.59
C LEU A 500 28.82 -2.35 0.74
N TYR A 501 29.58 -2.51 1.82
CA TYR A 501 29.18 -2.18 3.19
C TYR A 501 30.04 -1.07 3.80
N ALA A 502 30.65 -0.22 2.96
CA ALA A 502 31.52 0.89 3.40
C ALA A 502 30.85 1.78 4.46
N GLU A 503 29.54 1.99 4.34
CA GLU A 503 28.77 2.77 5.32
C GLU A 503 28.61 2.04 6.65
N ASP A 504 28.36 0.74 6.66
CA ASP A 504 28.34 -0.06 7.90
C ASP A 504 29.71 -0.02 8.60
N ILE A 505 30.79 -0.14 7.82
CA ILE A 505 32.16 -0.13 8.33
C ILE A 505 32.46 1.16 9.08
N ARG A 506 32.24 2.31 8.43
CA ARG A 506 32.45 3.62 9.03
C ARG A 506 31.52 3.86 10.23
N THR A 507 30.25 3.50 10.09
CA THR A 507 29.22 3.79 11.10
C THR A 507 29.45 3.02 12.39
N PHE A 508 29.91 1.77 12.30
CA PHE A 508 30.10 0.89 13.47
C PHE A 508 31.56 0.68 13.86
N GLY A 509 32.49 1.43 13.24
CA GLY A 509 33.92 1.44 13.59
C GLY A 509 34.58 0.10 13.32
N TYR A 510 34.54 -0.35 12.07
CA TYR A 510 35.23 -1.56 11.59
C TYR A 510 36.36 -1.25 10.60
N ASP A 511 36.76 0.02 10.46
CA ASP A 511 37.74 0.48 9.47
C ASP A 511 39.13 -0.18 9.62
N GLY A 512 39.48 -0.59 10.84
CA GLY A 512 40.76 -1.23 11.16
C GLY A 512 40.83 -2.73 10.87
N ILE A 513 39.74 -3.37 10.44
CA ILE A 513 39.74 -4.82 10.14
C ILE A 513 40.57 -5.09 8.90
N THR A 514 41.49 -6.04 9.01
CA THR A 514 42.30 -6.53 7.88
C THR A 514 41.81 -7.90 7.39
N LEU A 515 42.24 -8.28 6.19
CA LEU A 515 42.03 -9.63 5.66
C LEU A 515 42.63 -10.72 6.57
N ALA A 516 43.72 -10.41 7.29
CA ALA A 516 44.33 -11.35 8.23
C ALA A 516 43.43 -11.59 9.45
N ASP A 517 42.74 -10.55 9.93
CA ASP A 517 41.82 -10.66 11.08
C ASP A 517 40.59 -11.51 10.75
N ILE A 518 40.09 -11.45 9.50
CA ILE A 518 38.96 -12.27 9.03
C ILE A 518 39.35 -13.73 8.80
N ARG A 519 40.65 -14.03 8.59
CA ARG A 519 41.14 -15.39 8.30
C ARG A 519 41.56 -16.18 9.55
N ARG A 520 41.66 -15.55 10.72
CA ARG A 520 41.95 -16.17 12.03
C ARG A 520 40.67 -16.70 12.67
#